data_AF-A0A6G7X3A0-F1
#
_entry.id   AF-A0A6G7X3A0-F1
#
_cell.length_a   1.000
_cell.length_b   1.000
_cell.length_c   1.000
_cell.angle_alpha   90.00
_cell.angle_beta   90.00
_cell.angle_gamma   90.00
#
_symmetry.space_group_name_H-M   'P 1'
#
loop_
_entity.id
_entity.type
_entity.pdbx_description
1 polymer ?
#
loop_
_entity_poly.entity_id
_entity_poly.type
_entity_poly.pdbx_seq_one_letter_code
_entity_poly.pdbx_strand_id
1 'polypeptide(L)'
;MRVNIKDIKKNIMHVLGGTILTEDFFLKNTRFMLVVFIIMVFYISNRYSCISKMAEIESLKKELKDVKYESLTISSDLTGVSRQTQVQTLIDKNGLDLQTPSVPAYKIKKQE
;
A
#
# COMPACT_ATOMS: atom_id res chain seq x y z
N MET A 1 -31.11 -26.85 -28.61
CA MET A 1 -30.59 -25.94 -29.66
C MET A 1 -29.06 -25.98 -29.60
N ARG A 2 -28.38 -26.67 -30.54
CA ARG A 2 -26.91 -26.73 -30.56
C ARG A 2 -26.38 -25.46 -31.22
N VAL A 3 -25.84 -24.54 -30.42
CA VAL A 3 -25.21 -23.33 -30.95
C VAL A 3 -23.90 -23.75 -31.64
N ASN A 4 -23.79 -23.50 -32.94
CA ASN A 4 -22.66 -23.91 -33.74
C ASN A 4 -21.52 -22.87 -33.63
N ILE A 5 -20.38 -23.31 -33.12
CA ILE A 5 -19.20 -22.47 -32.88
C ILE A 5 -18.67 -21.81 -34.18
N LYS A 6 -18.89 -22.46 -35.34
CA LYS A 6 -18.48 -21.90 -36.64
C LYS A 6 -19.28 -20.65 -37.00
N ASP A 7 -20.56 -20.63 -36.66
CA ASP A 7 -21.43 -19.48 -36.94
C ASP A 7 -21.10 -18.31 -36.01
N ILE A 8 -20.78 -18.57 -34.75
CA ILE A 8 -20.28 -17.55 -33.82
C ILE A 8 -18.96 -16.95 -34.33
N LYS A 9 -18.01 -17.79 -34.74
CA LYS A 9 -16.71 -17.33 -35.26
C LYS A 9 -16.88 -16.48 -36.53
N LYS A 10 -17.77 -16.89 -37.44
CA LYS A 10 -18.08 -16.14 -38.67
C LYS A 10 -18.75 -14.80 -38.35
N ASN A 11 -19.67 -14.75 -37.40
CA ASN A 11 -20.30 -13.52 -36.94
C ASN A 11 -19.29 -12.58 -36.27
N ILE A 12 -18.40 -13.08 -35.40
CA ILE A 12 -17.34 -12.26 -34.79
C ILE A 12 -16.37 -11.72 -35.86
N MET A 13 -15.98 -12.55 -36.83
CA MET A 13 -15.12 -12.13 -37.94
C MET A 13 -15.80 -11.06 -38.81
N HIS A 14 -17.11 -11.16 -39.01
CA HIS A 14 -17.90 -10.19 -39.76
C HIS A 14 -18.09 -8.86 -39.00
N VAL A 15 -18.25 -8.92 -37.67
CA VAL A 15 -18.31 -7.75 -36.78
C VAL A 15 -16.96 -7.02 -36.77
N LEU A 16 -15.85 -7.77 -36.63
CA LEU A 16 -14.50 -7.20 -36.62
C LEU A 16 -14.02 -6.77 -38.01
N GLY A 17 -14.56 -7.35 -39.08
CA GLY A 17 -14.24 -7.04 -40.48
C GLY A 17 -14.84 -5.73 -40.99
N GLY A 18 -15.52 -4.95 -40.14
CA GLY A 18 -16.00 -3.61 -40.47
C GLY A 18 -17.36 -3.56 -41.16
N THR A 19 -17.97 -4.69 -41.55
CA THR A 19 -19.30 -4.70 -42.19
C THR A 19 -20.38 -4.14 -41.27
N ILE A 20 -20.22 -4.28 -39.95
CA ILE A 20 -21.13 -3.70 -38.95
C ILE A 20 -20.97 -2.18 -38.81
N LEU A 21 -19.79 -1.62 -39.12
CA LEU A 21 -19.60 -0.17 -39.16
C LEU A 21 -20.23 0.46 -40.42
N THR A 22 -20.26 -0.29 -41.53
CA THR A 22 -20.82 0.17 -42.82
C THR A 22 -22.33 -0.03 -42.92
N GLU A 23 -22.95 -0.75 -41.99
CA GLU A 23 -24.41 -0.86 -41.93
C GLU A 23 -25.06 0.50 -41.60
N ASP A 24 -26.09 0.86 -42.37
CA ASP A 24 -26.84 2.11 -42.23
C ASP A 24 -27.39 2.35 -40.80
N PHE A 25 -27.54 1.29 -40.01
CA PHE A 25 -27.94 1.36 -38.60
C PHE A 25 -26.94 2.11 -37.70
N PHE A 26 -25.63 1.94 -37.94
CA PHE A 26 -24.59 2.63 -37.16
C PHE A 26 -24.43 4.09 -37.59
N LEU A 27 -24.57 4.37 -38.88
CA LEU A 27 -24.58 5.74 -39.42
C LEU A 27 -25.79 6.54 -38.94
N LYS A 28 -26.97 5.91 -38.91
CA LYS A 28 -28.19 6.57 -38.43
C LYS A 28 -28.18 6.86 -36.92
N ASN A 29 -27.43 6.08 -36.14
CA ASN A 29 -27.33 6.23 -34.68
C ASN A 29 -25.89 6.54 -34.21
N THR A 30 -25.07 7.21 -35.04
CA THR A 30 -23.66 7.50 -34.74
C THR A 30 -23.49 8.30 -33.45
N ARG A 31 -24.46 9.16 -33.09
CA ARG A 31 -24.44 9.92 -31.83
C ARG A 31 -24.39 9.02 -30.59
N PHE A 32 -25.11 7.91 -30.59
CA PHE A 32 -25.10 6.95 -29.48
C PHE A 32 -23.77 6.19 -29.41
N MET A 33 -23.25 5.75 -30.55
CA MET A 33 -21.95 5.07 -30.63
C MET A 33 -20.81 5.94 -30.12
N LEU A 34 -20.84 7.23 -30.43
CA LEU A 34 -19.85 8.18 -29.96
C LEU A 34 -19.90 8.36 -28.43
N VAL A 35 -21.10 8.39 -27.84
CA VAL A 35 -21.26 8.44 -26.36
C VAL A 35 -20.68 7.18 -25.71
N VAL A 36 -21.00 6.00 -26.25
CA VAL A 36 -20.45 4.73 -25.73
C VAL A 36 -18.93 4.69 -25.85
N PHE A 37 -18.37 5.15 -26.97
CA PHE A 37 -16.93 5.24 -27.17
C PHE A 37 -16.26 6.17 -26.14
N ILE A 38 -16.83 7.35 -25.89
CA ILE A 38 -16.33 8.28 -24.86
C ILE A 38 -16.35 7.63 -23.48
N ILE A 39 -17.45 6.96 -23.11
CA ILE A 39 -17.55 6.25 -21.82
C ILE A 39 -16.49 5.16 -21.73
N MET A 40 -16.23 4.42 -22.82
CA MET A 40 -15.22 3.38 -22.86
C MET A 40 -13.81 3.93 -22.62
N VAL A 41 -13.46 5.02 -23.29
CA VAL A 41 -12.18 5.71 -23.08
C VAL A 41 -12.06 6.20 -21.64
N PHE A 42 -13.11 6.85 -21.11
CA PHE A 42 -13.11 7.37 -19.75
C PHE A 42 -12.95 6.26 -18.70
N TYR A 43 -13.61 5.12 -18.91
CA TYR A 43 -13.51 3.95 -18.05
C TYR A 43 -12.08 3.37 -18.02
N ILE A 44 -11.45 3.27 -19.18
CA ILE A 44 -10.06 2.82 -19.30
C ILE A 44 -9.15 3.78 -18.52
N SER A 45 -9.25 5.09 -18.79
CA SER A 45 -8.45 6.12 -18.09
C SER A 45 -8.64 6.07 -16.57
N ASN A 46 -9.88 5.96 -16.10
CA ASN A 46 -10.19 5.86 -14.68
C ASN A 46 -9.55 4.62 -14.04
N ARG A 47 -9.63 3.47 -14.72
CA ARG A 47 -9.03 2.22 -14.25
C ARG A 47 -7.52 2.30 -14.15
N TYR A 48 -6.84 2.87 -15.15
CA TYR A 48 -5.40 3.07 -15.11
C TYR A 48 -4.99 4.04 -13.99
N SER A 49 -5.75 5.12 -13.79
CA SER A 49 -5.49 6.06 -12.68
C SER A 49 -5.63 5.38 -11.32
N CYS A 50 -6.60 4.48 -11.16
CA CYS A 50 -6.76 3.68 -9.94
C CYS A 50 -5.56 2.75 -9.72
N ILE A 51 -5.14 2.03 -10.77
CA ILE A 51 -4.01 1.08 -10.69
C ILE A 51 -2.71 1.80 -10.26
N SER A 52 -2.41 2.96 -10.86
CA SER A 52 -1.22 3.73 -10.49
C SER A 52 -1.27 4.24 -9.05
N LYS A 53 -2.44 4.71 -8.60
CA LYS A 53 -2.62 5.20 -7.22
C LYS A 53 -2.54 4.08 -6.19
N MET A 54 -2.99 2.87 -6.54
CA MET A 54 -2.87 1.70 -5.68
C MET A 54 -1.41 1.32 -5.44
N ALA A 55 -0.57 1.37 -6.48
CA ALA A 55 0.86 1.12 -6.37
C ALA A 55 1.58 2.18 -5.51
N GLU A 56 1.19 3.45 -5.63
CA GLU A 56 1.70 4.56 -4.82
C GLU A 56 1.33 4.38 -3.33
N ILE A 57 0.09 3.98 -3.03
CA ILE A 57 -0.32 3.70 -1.65
C ILE A 57 0.48 2.52 -1.07
N GLU A 58 0.76 1.50 -1.87
CA GLU A 58 1.53 0.34 -1.43
C GLU A 58 2.98 0.70 -1.08
N SER A 59 3.63 1.58 -1.86
CA SER A 59 4.99 2.05 -1.54
C SER A 59 5.01 2.92 -0.28
N LEU A 60 4.08 3.88 -0.15
CA LEU A 60 3.99 4.73 1.05
C LEU A 60 3.72 3.90 2.32
N LYS A 61 2.89 2.87 2.22
CA LYS A 61 2.59 1.97 3.36
C LYS A 61 3.80 1.12 3.75
N LYS A 62 4.65 0.75 2.79
CA LYS A 62 5.90 0.04 3.04
C LYS A 62 6.91 0.92 3.79
N GLU A 63 7.07 2.17 3.35
CA GLU A 63 7.96 3.12 4.01
C GLU A 63 7.55 3.40 5.47
N LEU A 64 6.24 3.61 5.71
CA LEU A 64 5.71 3.73 7.08
C LEU A 64 5.98 2.49 7.94
N LYS A 65 5.91 1.30 7.33
CA LYS A 65 6.18 0.05 8.03
C LYS A 65 7.66 -0.03 8.40
N ASP A 66 8.56 0.27 7.47
CA ASP A 66 10.01 0.21 7.70
C ASP A 66 10.46 1.18 8.80
N VAL A 67 9.99 2.43 8.78
CA VAL A 67 10.27 3.42 9.86
C VAL A 67 9.74 2.94 11.23
N LYS A 68 8.56 2.31 11.25
CA LYS A 68 8.00 1.74 12.48
C LYS A 68 8.87 0.60 13.02
N TYR A 69 9.33 -0.30 12.15
CA TYR A 69 10.25 -1.37 12.57
C TYR A 69 11.59 -0.82 13.05
N GLU A 70 12.13 0.20 12.40
CA GLU A 70 13.36 0.86 12.83
C GLU A 70 13.20 1.47 14.23
N SER A 71 12.12 2.21 14.47
CA SER A 71 11.83 2.77 15.80
C SER A 71 11.66 1.69 16.87
N LEU A 72 11.04 0.55 16.52
CA LEU A 72 10.84 -0.57 17.43
C LEU A 72 12.14 -1.30 17.71
N THR A 73 13.00 -1.49 16.71
CA THR A 73 14.35 -2.06 16.86
C THR A 73 15.21 -1.17 17.74
N ILE A 74 15.28 0.14 17.44
CA ILE A 74 16.02 1.12 18.25
C ILE A 74 15.50 1.12 19.70
N SER A 75 14.18 1.11 19.91
CA SER A 75 13.59 1.05 21.25
C SER A 75 13.87 -0.28 21.96
N SER A 76 13.93 -1.39 21.22
CA SER A 76 14.26 -2.71 21.76
C SER A 76 15.75 -2.80 22.15
N ASP A 77 16.63 -2.24 21.32
CA ASP A 77 18.06 -2.13 21.61
C ASP A 77 18.31 -1.24 22.82
N LEU A 78 17.67 -0.07 22.90
CA LEU A 78 17.70 0.80 24.08
C LEU A 78 17.17 0.10 25.32
N THR A 79 16.08 -0.67 25.20
CA THR A 79 15.56 -1.47 26.32
C THR A 79 16.56 -2.55 26.73
N GLY A 80 17.26 -3.18 25.78
CA GLY A 80 18.30 -4.18 26.04
C GLY A 80 19.51 -3.61 26.77
N VAL A 81 19.98 -2.43 26.37
CA VAL A 81 21.13 -1.72 26.97
C VAL A 81 20.75 -1.06 28.30
N SER A 82 19.54 -0.50 28.40
CA SER A 82 19.03 0.16 29.61
C SER A 82 18.55 -0.83 30.69
N ARG A 83 18.62 -2.15 30.45
CA ARG A 83 18.36 -3.15 31.50
C ARG A 83 19.34 -2.93 32.64
N GLN A 84 18.79 -2.76 33.83
CA GLN A 84 19.54 -2.57 35.07
C GLN A 84 20.65 -3.63 35.25
N THR A 85 20.39 -4.87 34.83
CA THR A 85 21.35 -5.98 34.86
C THR A 85 22.57 -5.72 33.96
N GLN A 86 22.39 -5.20 32.75
CA GLN A 86 23.50 -4.85 31.84
C GLN A 86 24.28 -3.63 32.34
N VAL A 87 23.58 -2.63 32.88
CA VAL A 87 24.21 -1.46 33.51
C VAL A 87 25.09 -1.90 34.68
N GLN A 88 24.60 -2.81 35.53
CA GLN A 88 25.37 -3.37 36.64
C GLN A 88 26.62 -4.12 36.13
N THR A 89 26.49 -4.97 35.09
CA THR A 89 27.64 -5.67 34.50
C THR A 89 28.68 -4.71 33.90
N LEU A 90 28.26 -3.60 33.30
CA LEU A 90 29.17 -2.57 32.77
C LEU A 90 29.87 -1.80 33.90
N ILE A 91 29.16 -1.47 34.98
CA ILE A 91 29.73 -0.82 36.17
C ILE A 91 30.80 -1.72 36.81
N ASP A 92 30.48 -3.00 37.00
CA ASP A 92 31.39 -3.99 37.58
C ASP A 92 32.64 -4.20 36.68
N LYS A 93 32.45 -4.26 35.36
CA LYS A 93 33.56 -4.42 34.39
C LYS A 93 34.49 -3.20 34.32
N ASN A 94 33.97 -1.99 34.55
CA ASN A 94 34.76 -0.76 34.56
C ASN A 94 35.34 -0.44 35.96
N GLY A 95 35.13 -1.31 36.96
CA GLY A 95 35.68 -1.13 38.31
C GLY A 95 35.09 0.06 39.06
N LEU A 96 33.89 0.50 38.68
CA LEU A 96 33.17 1.56 39.37
C LEU A 96 32.48 0.95 40.60
N ASP A 97 32.85 1.38 41.80
CA ASP A 97 32.27 0.88 43.07
C ASP A 97 30.88 1.50 43.34
N LEU A 98 29.97 1.35 42.36
CA LEU A 98 28.62 1.89 42.38
C LEU A 98 27.62 0.75 42.55
N GLN A 99 26.91 0.73 43.68
CA GLN A 99 25.86 -0.24 43.96
C GLN A 99 24.49 0.36 43.67
N THR A 100 23.57 -0.48 43.18
CA THR A 100 22.16 -0.08 43.04
C THR A 100 21.63 0.35 44.41
N PRO A 101 21.06 1.57 44.55
CA PRO A 101 20.53 2.03 45.83
C PRO A 101 19.34 1.17 46.25
N SER A 102 19.43 0.55 47.42
CA SER A 102 18.36 -0.29 48.02
C SER A 102 17.21 0.53 48.61
N VAL A 103 17.42 1.85 48.80
CA VAL A 103 16.46 2.78 49.38
C VAL A 103 15.90 3.74 48.32
N PRO A 104 14.59 4.01 48.32
CA PRO A 104 13.96 4.91 47.35
C PRO A 104 14.43 6.36 47.54
N ALA A 105 14.42 7.14 46.46
CA ALA A 105 14.88 8.54 46.47
C ALA A 105 14.05 9.43 47.41
N TYR A 106 14.73 10.23 48.22
CA TYR A 106 14.10 11.17 49.15
C TYR A 106 13.50 12.37 48.40
N LYS A 107 12.23 12.69 48.68
CA LYS A 107 11.60 13.92 48.18
C LYS A 107 12.14 15.11 48.97
N ILE A 108 12.97 15.93 48.34
CA ILE A 108 13.39 17.22 48.90
C ILE A 108 12.16 18.15 48.86
N LYS A 109 11.56 18.44 50.01
CA LYS A 109 10.58 19.52 50.11
C LYS A 109 11.33 20.85 50.13
N LYS A 110 11.00 21.74 49.19
CA LYS A 110 11.45 23.13 49.22
C LYS A 110 10.89 23.75 50.51
N GLN A 111 11.78 24.27 51.37
CA GLN A 111 11.36 25.07 52.51
C GLN A 111 10.82 26.39 51.95
N GLU A 112 9.54 26.68 52.21
CA GLU A 112 8.96 28.02 52.10
C GLU A 112 9.44 28.90 53.26
#